data_AF-Q4S9G7-F1
#
_entry.id   AF-Q4S9G7-F1
#
_cell.length_a   1.000
_cell.length_b   1.000
_cell.length_c   1.000
_cell.angle_alpha   90.00
_cell.angle_beta   90.00
_cell.angle_gamma   90.00
#
_symmetry.space_group_name_H-M   'P 1'
#
loop_
_entity.id
_entity.type
_entity.pdbx_description
1 polymer ?
#
loop_
_entity_poly.entity_id
_entity_poly.type
_entity_poly.pdbx_seq_one_letter_code
_entity_poly.pdbx_strand_id
1 'polypeptide(L)'
;MLDKEDFTIMKRAIFATQRQCQPPICTHNMLEDASDPILNCVRRIGLFNSSADRVKIIFHPEFLSSTSPLLPMDYEDFVRGCHLGVFPSYYEPWGYTPAECTVMGIPSVSTNLSGFGCFMEEHIADPSAYGIYILDRRFRGVDESCNQLTSFLFQFCKQSRRQRIIQRNRTERLSDLLDWRYLGRVGLPNPLAIIMYLRATWPWLKRFLKSTSMNLMSRQRPRASATPDRRPCPRPRPCLATPLPTTAKLRTTTKRNAMTRTWRQRRTG
;
A
#
# COMPACT_ATOMS: atom_id res chain seq x y z
N MET A 1 -39.16 -27.94 -9.13
CA MET A 1 -38.68 -29.16 -8.44
C MET A 1 -37.55 -29.69 -9.32
N LEU A 2 -36.42 -30.11 -8.75
CA LEU A 2 -35.30 -30.63 -9.55
C LEU A 2 -35.62 -32.05 -10.02
N ASP A 3 -35.48 -32.31 -11.32
CA ASP A 3 -35.76 -33.62 -11.91
C ASP A 3 -34.58 -34.58 -11.71
N LYS A 4 -34.83 -35.90 -11.89
CA LYS A 4 -33.79 -36.93 -11.71
C LYS A 4 -32.60 -36.73 -12.67
N GLU A 5 -32.86 -36.18 -13.85
CA GLU A 5 -31.83 -35.84 -14.82
C GLU A 5 -30.93 -34.70 -14.32
N ASP A 6 -31.50 -33.65 -13.74
CA ASP A 6 -30.75 -32.54 -13.11
C ASP A 6 -29.82 -33.07 -12.01
N PHE A 7 -30.32 -33.96 -11.15
CA PHE A 7 -29.50 -34.59 -10.12
C PHE A 7 -28.33 -35.39 -10.70
N THR A 8 -28.53 -36.02 -11.85
CA THR A 8 -27.48 -36.81 -12.51
C THR A 8 -26.41 -35.90 -13.11
N ILE A 9 -26.81 -34.80 -13.75
CA ILE A 9 -25.91 -33.78 -14.31
C ILE A 9 -25.09 -33.13 -13.19
N MET A 10 -25.74 -32.74 -12.09
CA MET A 10 -25.06 -32.13 -10.94
C MET A 10 -24.06 -33.09 -10.29
N LYS A 11 -24.43 -34.37 -10.09
CA LYS A 11 -23.50 -35.37 -9.54
C LYS A 11 -22.28 -35.57 -10.43
N ARG A 12 -22.46 -35.61 -11.75
CA ARG A 12 -21.35 -35.70 -12.72
C ARG A 12 -20.43 -34.47 -12.63
N ALA A 13 -21.00 -33.26 -12.54
CA ALA A 13 -20.22 -32.03 -12.39
C ALA A 13 -19.44 -31.98 -11.07
N ILE A 14 -20.07 -32.36 -9.95
CA ILE A 14 -19.39 -32.45 -8.64
C ILE A 14 -18.24 -33.45 -8.71
N PHE A 15 -18.46 -34.63 -9.29
CA PHE A 15 -17.41 -35.64 -9.42
C PHE A 15 -16.24 -35.15 -10.29
N ALA A 16 -16.51 -34.45 -11.38
CA ALA A 16 -15.49 -33.88 -12.26
C ALA A 16 -14.64 -32.77 -11.60
N THR A 17 -15.17 -32.11 -10.57
CA THR A 17 -14.46 -31.03 -9.85
C THR A 17 -13.62 -31.53 -8.66
N GLN A 18 -13.78 -32.79 -8.25
CA GLN A 18 -13.00 -33.35 -7.14
C GLN A 18 -11.53 -33.49 -7.53
N ARG A 19 -10.64 -33.07 -6.62
CA ARG A 19 -9.19 -33.17 -6.77
C ARG A 19 -8.57 -33.73 -5.48
N GLN A 20 -7.55 -34.56 -5.64
CA GLN A 20 -6.78 -35.15 -4.52
C GLN A 20 -5.49 -34.37 -4.23
N CYS A 21 -5.09 -33.46 -5.14
CA CYS A 21 -3.92 -32.60 -4.97
C CYS A 21 -4.31 -31.22 -4.43
N GLN A 22 -3.33 -30.54 -3.84
CA GLN A 22 -3.48 -29.14 -3.43
C GLN A 22 -3.59 -28.23 -4.66
N PRO A 23 -4.28 -27.08 -4.56
CA PRO A 23 -4.31 -26.09 -5.64
C PRO A 23 -2.88 -25.64 -6.00
N PRO A 24 -2.51 -25.65 -7.29
CA PRO A 24 -1.15 -25.28 -7.70
C PRO A 24 -0.84 -23.83 -7.35
N ILE A 25 0.45 -23.56 -7.09
CA ILE A 25 0.95 -22.20 -6.83
C ILE A 25 1.18 -21.45 -8.14
N CYS A 26 1.65 -22.11 -9.20
CA CYS A 26 1.94 -21.50 -10.50
C CYS A 26 0.85 -21.85 -11.52
N THR A 27 0.45 -20.88 -12.35
CA THR A 27 -0.49 -21.13 -13.45
C THR A 27 0.16 -21.73 -14.69
N HIS A 28 1.46 -21.48 -14.88
CA HIS A 28 2.22 -21.87 -16.07
C HIS A 28 3.29 -22.91 -15.76
N ASN A 29 3.69 -23.65 -16.79
CA ASN A 29 4.84 -24.53 -16.72
C ASN A 29 6.12 -23.71 -16.91
N MET A 30 6.92 -23.59 -15.86
CA MET A 30 8.18 -22.86 -15.90
C MET A 30 9.26 -23.69 -16.60
N LEU A 31 10.05 -23.06 -17.48
CA LEU A 31 11.21 -23.70 -18.10
C LEU A 31 12.25 -24.10 -17.04
N GLU A 32 12.57 -23.19 -16.13
CA GLU A 32 13.51 -23.41 -15.03
C GLU A 32 12.82 -23.26 -13.65
N ASP A 33 11.86 -24.14 -13.39
CA ASP A 33 11.08 -24.15 -12.15
C ASP A 33 11.94 -24.22 -10.87
N ALA A 34 13.07 -24.92 -10.92
CA ALA A 34 13.95 -25.14 -9.77
C ALA A 34 14.91 -23.96 -9.49
N SER A 35 15.17 -23.08 -10.46
CA SER A 35 16.02 -21.89 -10.28
C SER A 35 15.19 -20.64 -10.00
N ASP A 36 13.89 -20.66 -10.29
CA ASP A 36 13.01 -19.49 -10.11
C ASP A 36 13.00 -18.98 -8.65
N PRO A 37 13.36 -17.70 -8.43
CA PRO A 37 13.49 -17.16 -7.08
C PRO A 37 12.15 -17.05 -6.34
N ILE A 38 11.04 -16.88 -7.05
CA ILE A 38 9.70 -16.73 -6.44
C ILE A 38 9.23 -18.09 -5.94
N LEU A 39 9.25 -19.12 -6.79
CA LEU A 39 8.84 -20.47 -6.45
C LEU A 39 9.73 -21.07 -5.36
N ASN A 40 11.04 -20.85 -5.42
CA ASN A 40 11.95 -21.28 -4.36
C ASN A 40 11.68 -20.57 -3.03
N CYS A 41 11.32 -19.28 -3.05
CA CYS A 41 10.92 -18.57 -1.85
C CYS A 41 9.64 -19.16 -1.24
N VAL A 42 8.62 -19.43 -2.07
CA VAL A 42 7.35 -20.03 -1.62
C VAL A 42 7.57 -21.43 -1.03
N ARG A 43 8.39 -22.27 -1.68
CA ARG A 43 8.77 -23.60 -1.17
C ARG A 43 9.48 -23.52 0.18
N ARG A 44 10.42 -22.57 0.32
CA ARG A 44 11.17 -22.35 1.56
C ARG A 44 10.27 -21.91 2.73
N ILE A 45 9.26 -21.08 2.45
CA ILE A 45 8.32 -20.58 3.48
C ILE A 45 7.23 -21.63 3.79
N GLY A 46 6.98 -22.56 2.87
CA GLY A 46 6.04 -23.66 3.07
C GLY A 46 4.58 -23.30 2.77
N LEU A 47 4.32 -22.34 1.87
CA LEU A 47 2.96 -21.93 1.49
C LEU A 47 2.48 -22.69 0.27
N PHE A 48 1.79 -23.81 0.49
CA PHE A 48 1.35 -24.75 -0.56
C PHE A 48 -0.16 -24.73 -0.83
N ASN A 49 -0.85 -23.65 -0.44
CA ASN A 49 -2.30 -23.51 -0.58
C ASN A 49 -3.12 -24.60 0.14
N SER A 50 -2.57 -25.22 1.19
CA SER A 50 -3.25 -26.23 2.02
C SER A 50 -4.55 -25.68 2.60
N SER A 51 -5.57 -26.51 2.85
CA SER A 51 -6.85 -26.06 3.41
C SER A 51 -6.71 -25.29 4.73
N ALA A 52 -5.66 -25.57 5.51
CA ALA A 52 -5.34 -24.84 6.74
C ALA A 52 -4.81 -23.41 6.50
N ASP A 53 -4.20 -23.15 5.35
CA ASP A 53 -3.58 -21.86 5.03
C ASP A 53 -4.66 -20.80 4.80
N ARG A 54 -4.62 -19.73 5.59
CA ARG A 54 -5.56 -18.60 5.48
C ARG A 54 -5.20 -17.62 4.37
N VAL A 55 -3.93 -17.63 3.94
CA VAL A 55 -3.41 -16.85 2.82
C VAL A 55 -3.06 -17.83 1.71
N LYS A 56 -3.49 -17.53 0.49
CA LYS A 56 -3.23 -18.32 -0.71
C LYS A 56 -2.30 -17.56 -1.64
N ILE A 57 -1.48 -18.27 -2.38
CA ILE A 57 -0.54 -17.70 -3.34
C ILE A 57 -0.86 -18.29 -4.72
N ILE A 58 -0.98 -17.39 -5.69
CA ILE A 58 -1.06 -17.73 -7.11
C ILE A 58 -0.01 -16.89 -7.82
N PHE A 59 0.95 -17.55 -8.44
CA PHE A 59 1.98 -16.97 -9.27
C PHE A 59 1.58 -17.12 -10.74
N HIS A 60 1.43 -15.98 -11.41
CA HIS A 60 1.05 -15.89 -12.81
C HIS A 60 2.18 -15.21 -13.59
N PRO A 61 3.14 -15.97 -14.15
CA PRO A 61 4.34 -15.45 -14.83
C PRO A 61 4.05 -15.04 -16.29
N GLU A 62 2.95 -14.34 -16.53
CA GLU A 62 2.58 -13.80 -17.84
C GLU A 62 1.84 -12.47 -17.64
N PHE A 63 1.87 -11.59 -18.63
CA PHE A 63 1.04 -10.40 -18.60
C PHE A 63 -0.44 -10.77 -18.75
N LEU A 64 -1.30 -10.09 -17.99
CA LEU A 64 -2.74 -10.29 -18.07
C LEU A 64 -3.26 -9.82 -19.43
N SER A 65 -4.14 -10.61 -20.01
CA SER A 65 -4.80 -10.34 -21.28
C SER A 65 -6.22 -10.87 -21.26
N SER A 66 -7.16 -10.09 -21.77
CA SER A 66 -8.53 -10.52 -22.07
C SER A 66 -8.63 -11.78 -22.95
N THR A 67 -7.57 -12.12 -23.69
CA THR A 67 -7.51 -13.35 -24.51
C THR A 67 -7.02 -14.58 -23.75
N SER A 68 -6.56 -14.45 -22.50
CA SER A 68 -6.06 -15.58 -21.72
C SER A 68 -7.20 -16.55 -21.36
N PRO A 69 -7.03 -17.86 -21.59
CA PRO A 69 -8.05 -18.85 -21.27
C PRO A 69 -8.23 -19.07 -19.76
N LEU A 70 -7.24 -18.68 -18.94
CA LEU A 70 -7.28 -18.86 -17.49
C LEU A 70 -7.91 -17.66 -16.78
N LEU A 71 -7.47 -16.45 -17.13
CA LEU A 71 -7.93 -15.20 -16.55
C LEU A 71 -8.23 -14.21 -17.69
N PRO A 72 -9.42 -14.27 -18.31
CA PRO A 72 -9.79 -13.45 -19.45
C PRO A 72 -10.13 -12.02 -19.02
N MET A 73 -9.11 -11.28 -18.57
CA MET A 73 -9.23 -9.88 -18.18
C MET A 73 -7.95 -9.11 -18.47
N ASP A 74 -8.09 -7.83 -18.79
CA ASP A 74 -6.96 -6.95 -18.96
C ASP A 74 -6.42 -6.50 -17.59
N TYR A 75 -5.17 -6.03 -17.57
CA TYR A 75 -4.48 -5.63 -16.34
C TYR A 75 -5.27 -4.60 -15.52
N GLU A 76 -5.89 -3.60 -16.15
CA GLU A 76 -6.62 -2.58 -15.42
C GLU A 76 -7.87 -3.13 -14.71
N ASP A 77 -8.59 -4.06 -15.36
CA ASP A 77 -9.77 -4.69 -14.79
C ASP A 77 -9.40 -5.58 -13.60
N PHE A 78 -8.28 -6.29 -13.71
CA PHE A 78 -7.73 -7.06 -12.61
C PHE A 78 -7.37 -6.18 -11.42
N VAL A 79 -6.68 -5.06 -11.65
CA VAL A 79 -6.31 -4.11 -10.58
C VAL A 79 -7.57 -3.55 -9.92
N ARG A 80 -8.59 -3.15 -10.69
CA ARG A 80 -9.87 -2.66 -10.15
C ARG A 80 -10.62 -3.70 -9.31
N GLY A 81 -10.51 -4.98 -9.69
CA GLY A 81 -11.04 -6.14 -8.98
C GLY A 81 -10.28 -6.48 -7.69
N CYS A 82 -9.03 -6.05 -7.57
CA CYS A 82 -8.22 -6.24 -6.37
C CYS A 82 -8.63 -5.28 -5.23
N HIS A 83 -8.20 -5.62 -4.02
CA HIS A 83 -8.50 -4.83 -2.82
C HIS A 83 -7.34 -3.96 -2.35
N LEU A 84 -6.10 -4.41 -2.58
CA LEU A 84 -4.88 -3.79 -2.09
C LEU A 84 -3.74 -4.15 -3.04
N GLY A 85 -3.00 -3.15 -3.52
CA GLY A 85 -1.72 -3.34 -4.21
C GLY A 85 -0.57 -3.35 -3.20
N VAL A 86 0.43 -4.22 -3.37
CA VAL A 86 1.56 -4.34 -2.43
C VAL A 86 2.87 -4.30 -3.20
N PHE A 87 3.57 -3.18 -3.12
CA PHE A 87 4.78 -2.88 -3.90
C PHE A 87 5.94 -2.49 -2.96
N PRO A 88 6.50 -3.45 -2.19
CA PRO A 88 7.55 -3.18 -1.22
C PRO A 88 8.90 -3.04 -1.94
N SER A 89 9.03 -2.13 -2.89
CA SER A 89 10.19 -1.96 -3.75
C SER A 89 11.43 -1.47 -2.98
N TYR A 90 12.60 -1.96 -3.38
CA TYR A 90 13.88 -1.47 -2.86
C TYR A 90 14.50 -0.39 -3.74
N TYR A 91 14.36 -0.55 -5.06
CA TYR A 91 14.81 0.40 -6.07
C TYR A 91 13.69 0.65 -7.07
N GLU A 92 13.04 1.81 -6.97
CA GLU A 92 11.92 2.20 -7.82
C GLU A 92 11.96 3.73 -7.99
N PRO A 93 12.62 4.25 -9.05
CA PRO A 93 12.88 5.69 -9.17
C PRO A 93 11.63 6.57 -9.11
N TRP A 94 10.51 6.06 -9.62
CA TRP A 94 9.20 6.71 -9.52
C TRP A 94 8.20 5.76 -8.86
N GLY A 95 7.57 4.90 -9.66
CA GLY A 95 6.60 3.92 -9.19
C GLY A 95 5.25 4.13 -9.84
N TYR A 96 5.15 3.67 -11.09
CA TYR A 96 3.93 3.78 -11.88
C TYR A 96 2.83 2.85 -11.36
N THR A 97 3.17 1.64 -10.94
CA THR A 97 2.19 0.66 -10.45
C THR A 97 1.41 1.15 -9.21
N PRO A 98 2.03 1.68 -8.14
CA PRO A 98 1.27 2.26 -7.03
C PRO A 98 0.53 3.55 -7.41
N ALA A 99 1.03 4.32 -8.38
CA ALA A 99 0.34 5.51 -8.89
C ALA A 99 -0.93 5.14 -9.68
N GLU A 100 -0.85 4.17 -10.59
CA GLU A 100 -1.97 3.59 -11.34
C GLU A 100 -3.03 3.04 -10.39
N CYS A 101 -2.62 2.28 -9.37
CA CYS A 101 -3.53 1.80 -8.33
C CYS A 101 -4.30 2.95 -7.68
N THR A 102 -3.60 4.05 -7.36
CA THR A 102 -4.20 5.23 -6.73
C THR A 102 -5.22 5.91 -7.66
N VAL A 103 -4.89 6.04 -8.94
CA VAL A 103 -5.81 6.56 -9.98
C VAL A 103 -7.05 5.68 -10.12
N MET A 104 -6.90 4.35 -9.97
CA MET A 104 -8.00 3.40 -9.99
C MET A 104 -8.74 3.28 -8.64
N GLY A 105 -8.40 4.10 -7.64
CA GLY A 105 -9.03 4.08 -6.32
C GLY A 105 -8.71 2.84 -5.50
N ILE A 106 -7.58 2.17 -5.79
CA ILE A 106 -7.09 0.99 -5.09
C ILE A 106 -6.01 1.39 -4.08
N PRO A 107 -6.23 1.16 -2.77
CA PRO A 107 -5.20 1.34 -1.75
C PRO A 107 -3.93 0.57 -2.12
N SER A 108 -2.78 1.15 -1.80
CA SER A 108 -1.49 0.55 -2.14
C SER A 108 -0.48 0.68 -1.00
N VAL A 109 0.39 -0.33 -0.87
CA VAL A 109 1.58 -0.27 -0.04
C VAL A 109 2.77 0.04 -0.94
N SER A 110 3.52 1.09 -0.63
CA SER A 110 4.80 1.44 -1.27
C SER A 110 5.87 1.66 -0.20
N THR A 111 7.05 2.17 -0.56
CA THR A 111 8.18 2.32 0.37
C THR A 111 8.69 3.76 0.37
N ASN A 112 9.35 4.18 1.45
CA ASN A 112 10.06 5.48 1.51
C ASN A 112 11.36 5.51 0.69
N LEU A 113 11.60 4.50 -0.15
CA LEU A 113 12.67 4.47 -1.15
C LEU A 113 12.12 4.63 -2.57
N SER A 114 10.80 4.45 -2.79
CA SER A 114 10.18 4.69 -4.09
C SER A 114 9.93 6.19 -4.27
N GLY A 115 10.08 6.68 -5.51
CA GLY A 115 9.78 8.08 -5.82
C GLY A 115 8.33 8.47 -5.50
N PHE A 116 7.39 7.55 -5.75
CA PHE A 116 5.98 7.68 -5.41
C PHE A 116 5.77 7.78 -3.90
N GLY A 117 6.39 6.90 -3.12
CA GLY A 117 6.29 6.94 -1.66
C GLY A 117 6.82 8.25 -1.10
N CYS A 118 7.99 8.69 -1.52
CA CYS A 118 8.57 9.98 -1.16
C CYS A 118 7.64 11.15 -1.54
N PHE A 119 7.10 11.15 -2.76
CA PHE A 119 6.19 12.19 -3.23
C PHE A 119 4.91 12.26 -2.37
N MET A 120 4.30 11.13 -2.07
CA MET A 120 3.06 11.08 -1.28
C MET A 120 3.30 11.45 0.19
N GLU A 121 4.45 11.09 0.77
CA GLU A 121 4.84 11.48 2.12
C GLU A 121 5.02 13.00 2.25
N GLU A 122 5.56 13.66 1.23
CA GLU A 122 5.77 15.11 1.23
C GLU A 122 4.45 15.89 1.05
N HIS A 123 3.54 15.38 0.21
CA HIS A 123 2.32 16.12 -0.16
C HIS A 123 1.11 15.83 0.74
N ILE A 124 1.16 14.77 1.56
CA ILE A 124 0.01 14.30 2.36
C ILE A 124 0.44 14.10 3.82
N ALA A 125 -0.23 14.80 4.74
CA ALA A 125 0.10 14.73 6.17
C ALA A 125 -0.21 13.37 6.81
N ASP A 126 -1.25 12.66 6.35
CA ASP A 126 -1.58 11.30 6.79
C ASP A 126 -1.93 10.42 5.58
N PRO A 127 -0.92 9.83 4.90
CA PRO A 127 -1.13 8.98 3.72
C PRO A 127 -2.00 7.76 4.03
N SER A 128 -1.91 7.22 5.24
CA SER A 128 -2.59 5.97 5.65
C SER A 128 -4.11 6.11 5.66
N ALA A 129 -4.63 7.28 6.07
CA ALA A 129 -6.06 7.59 6.06
C ALA A 129 -6.67 7.65 4.64
N TYR A 130 -5.82 7.85 3.63
CA TYR A 130 -6.18 7.84 2.21
C TYR A 130 -5.82 6.53 1.50
N GLY A 131 -5.40 5.50 2.24
CA GLY A 131 -5.09 4.17 1.68
C GLY A 131 -3.71 4.07 1.03
N ILE A 132 -2.80 5.00 1.32
CA ILE A 132 -1.41 4.93 0.91
C ILE A 132 -0.58 4.53 2.13
N TYR A 133 -0.08 3.30 2.13
CA TYR A 133 0.74 2.78 3.21
C TYR A 133 2.21 2.88 2.80
N ILE A 134 2.99 3.67 3.54
CA ILE A 134 4.40 3.87 3.25
C ILE A 134 5.21 3.02 4.23
N LEU A 135 5.87 2.00 3.68
CA LEU A 135 6.76 1.12 4.41
C LEU A 135 8.13 1.78 4.60
N ASP A 136 8.63 1.76 5.83
CA ASP A 136 9.96 2.27 6.13
C ASP A 136 11.00 1.18 5.85
N ARG A 137 11.75 1.38 4.75
CA ARG A 137 12.87 0.54 4.33
C ARG A 137 14.20 1.29 4.35
N ARG A 138 14.19 2.60 4.58
CA ARG A 138 15.38 3.44 4.61
C ARG A 138 16.03 3.49 5.99
N PHE A 139 15.23 3.53 7.05
CA PHE A 139 15.73 3.76 8.41
C PHE A 139 15.56 2.54 9.34
N ARG A 140 15.05 1.43 8.81
CA ARG A 140 14.77 0.20 9.56
C ARG A 140 15.48 -1.02 8.98
N GLY A 141 15.71 -2.01 9.84
CA GLY A 141 16.22 -3.31 9.42
C GLY A 141 15.19 -4.11 8.61
N VAL A 142 15.65 -5.10 7.86
CA VAL A 142 14.79 -5.92 6.98
C VAL A 142 13.66 -6.59 7.76
N ASP A 143 13.96 -7.19 8.92
CA ASP A 143 12.96 -7.87 9.75
C ASP A 143 11.91 -6.89 10.30
N GLU A 144 12.32 -5.68 10.66
CA GLU A 144 11.42 -4.63 11.13
C GLU A 144 10.49 -4.15 10.01
N SER A 145 11.02 -3.97 8.79
CA SER A 145 10.21 -3.67 7.61
C SER A 145 9.23 -4.82 7.31
N CYS A 146 9.65 -6.09 7.42
CA CYS A 146 8.75 -7.24 7.24
C CYS A 146 7.61 -7.25 8.28
N ASN A 147 7.92 -6.95 9.54
CA ASN A 147 6.92 -6.86 10.62
C ASN A 147 5.95 -5.69 10.41
N GLN A 148 6.45 -4.54 9.94
CA GLN A 148 5.63 -3.38 9.61
C GLN A 148 4.68 -3.69 8.44
N LEU A 149 5.19 -4.30 7.36
CA LEU A 149 4.37 -4.74 6.22
C LEU A 149 3.28 -5.70 6.67
N THR A 150 3.63 -6.71 7.47
CA THR A 150 2.67 -7.67 8.02
C THR A 150 1.59 -6.98 8.85
N SER A 151 1.97 -5.98 9.64
CA SER A 151 1.02 -5.18 10.44
C SER A 151 0.03 -4.42 9.57
N PHE A 152 0.49 -3.79 8.47
CA PHE A 152 -0.40 -3.11 7.51
C PHE A 152 -1.39 -4.08 6.87
N LEU A 153 -0.91 -5.23 6.38
CA LEU A 153 -1.77 -6.25 5.75
C LEU A 153 -2.81 -6.79 6.74
N PHE A 154 -2.39 -7.09 7.97
CA PHE A 154 -3.28 -7.61 9.01
C PHE A 154 -4.34 -6.59 9.44
N GLN A 155 -3.96 -5.32 9.58
CA GLN A 155 -4.91 -4.24 9.88
C GLN A 155 -5.91 -4.05 8.74
N PHE A 156 -5.47 -4.14 7.48
CA PHE A 156 -6.36 -4.06 6.32
C PHE A 156 -7.38 -5.20 6.31
N CYS A 157 -6.96 -6.44 6.61
CA CYS A 157 -7.86 -7.59 6.71
C CYS A 157 -8.93 -7.44 7.81
N LYS A 158 -8.66 -6.66 8.86
CA LYS A 158 -9.62 -6.39 9.95
C LYS A 158 -10.68 -5.36 9.59
N GLN A 159 -10.54 -4.64 8.49
CA GLN A 159 -11.52 -3.63 8.09
C GLN A 159 -12.85 -4.26 7.67
N SER A 160 -13.94 -3.56 7.96
CA SER A 160 -15.26 -3.87 7.41
C SER A 160 -15.36 -3.50 5.93
N ARG A 161 -16.34 -4.07 5.22
CA ARG A 161 -16.63 -3.71 3.82
C ARG A 161 -16.89 -2.21 3.66
N ARG A 162 -17.63 -1.59 4.60
CA ARG A 162 -17.93 -0.15 4.57
C ARG A 162 -16.65 0.69 4.71
N GLN A 163 -15.75 0.32 5.61
CA GLN A 163 -14.46 1.01 5.78
C GLN A 163 -13.61 0.91 4.50
N ARG A 164 -13.55 -0.26 3.86
CA ARG A 164 -12.83 -0.44 2.58
C ARG A 164 -13.39 0.46 1.47
N ILE A 165 -14.71 0.55 1.33
CA ILE A 165 -15.34 1.42 0.32
C ILE A 165 -14.99 2.89 0.58
N ILE A 166 -15.08 3.34 1.84
CA ILE A 166 -14.72 4.72 2.21
C ILE A 166 -13.24 4.98 1.93
N GLN A 167 -12.36 4.02 2.22
CA GLN A 167 -10.94 4.15 1.94
C GLN A 167 -10.67 4.25 0.43
N ARG A 168 -11.26 3.39 -0.40
CA ARG A 168 -11.15 3.46 -1.88
C ARG A 168 -11.57 4.83 -2.43
N ASN A 169 -12.72 5.36 -1.97
CA ASN A 169 -13.20 6.68 -2.37
C ASN A 169 -12.26 7.81 -1.94
N ARG A 170 -11.49 7.65 -0.85
CA ARG A 170 -10.46 8.61 -0.44
C ARG A 170 -9.20 8.48 -1.29
N THR A 171 -8.79 7.24 -1.59
CA THR A 171 -7.64 6.97 -2.46
C THR A 171 -7.84 7.57 -3.85
N GLU A 172 -9.02 7.41 -4.44
CA GLU A 172 -9.37 7.97 -5.75
C GLU A 172 -9.23 9.50 -5.79
N ARG A 173 -9.54 10.21 -4.69
CA ARG A 173 -9.38 11.69 -4.62
C ARG A 173 -7.93 12.15 -4.71
N LEU A 174 -6.96 11.26 -4.50
CA LEU A 174 -5.54 11.58 -4.67
C LEU A 174 -5.10 11.53 -6.13
N SER A 175 -5.93 11.01 -7.05
CA SER A 175 -5.63 10.96 -8.48
C SER A 175 -5.33 12.34 -9.08
N ASP A 176 -5.99 13.40 -8.59
CA ASP A 176 -5.75 14.78 -9.02
C ASP A 176 -4.31 15.25 -8.77
N LEU A 177 -3.63 14.73 -7.73
CA LEU A 177 -2.22 15.03 -7.44
C LEU A 177 -1.26 14.35 -8.41
N LEU A 178 -1.71 13.28 -9.06
CA LEU A 178 -0.92 12.46 -9.98
C LEU A 178 -1.19 12.81 -11.44
N ASP A 179 -2.11 13.74 -11.73
CA ASP A 179 -2.35 14.23 -13.07
C ASP A 179 -1.13 15.03 -13.58
N TRP A 180 -0.77 14.82 -14.85
CA TRP A 180 0.24 15.61 -15.56
C TRP A 180 -0.03 17.11 -15.52
N ARG A 181 -1.28 17.55 -15.38
CA ARG A 181 -1.59 18.98 -15.19
C ARG A 181 -1.01 19.54 -13.88
N TYR A 182 -0.97 18.73 -12.83
CA TYR A 182 -0.39 19.08 -11.55
C TYR A 182 1.12 18.81 -11.55
N LEU A 183 1.52 17.60 -11.91
CA LEU A 183 2.93 17.19 -11.97
C LEU A 183 3.73 18.04 -12.95
N GLY A 184 3.16 18.47 -14.08
CA GLY A 184 3.81 19.35 -15.03
C GLY A 184 4.09 20.75 -14.45
N ARG A 185 3.37 21.21 -13.43
CA ARG A 185 3.69 22.48 -12.74
C ARG A 185 4.82 22.32 -11.73
N VAL A 186 4.93 21.14 -11.11
CA VAL A 186 5.89 20.84 -10.05
C VAL A 186 7.21 20.28 -10.61
N GLY A 187 7.13 19.45 -11.65
CA GLY A 187 8.22 18.64 -12.20
C GLY A 187 8.77 19.10 -13.55
N LEU A 188 8.02 19.89 -14.36
CA LEU A 188 8.72 20.65 -15.39
C LEU A 188 9.59 21.69 -14.69
N PRO A 189 10.76 22.03 -15.26
CA PRO A 189 11.42 23.25 -14.85
C PRO A 189 10.36 24.34 -14.89
N ASN A 190 10.03 24.86 -13.70
CA ASN A 190 9.19 26.02 -13.49
C ASN A 190 9.46 26.99 -14.66
N PRO A 191 8.51 27.75 -15.23
CA PRO A 191 8.87 28.79 -16.19
C PRO A 191 10.09 29.60 -15.69
N LEU A 192 10.28 29.72 -14.37
CA LEU A 192 11.53 30.15 -13.72
C LEU A 192 12.80 29.33 -14.03
N ALA A 193 12.82 28.01 -14.02
CA ALA A 193 13.99 27.19 -14.36
C ALA A 193 14.30 27.20 -15.87
N ILE A 194 13.29 27.22 -16.75
CA ILE A 194 13.49 27.48 -18.18
C ILE A 194 14.03 28.91 -18.37
N ILE A 195 13.46 29.90 -17.68
CA ILE A 195 13.95 31.28 -17.67
C ILE A 195 15.35 31.37 -17.05
N MET A 196 15.69 30.59 -16.03
CA MET A 196 17.02 30.56 -15.41
C MET A 196 18.04 29.94 -16.35
N TYR A 197 17.70 28.84 -17.01
CA TYR A 197 18.51 28.23 -18.06
C TYR A 197 18.70 29.22 -19.22
N LEU A 198 17.63 29.79 -19.78
CA LEU A 198 17.71 30.80 -20.84
C LEU A 198 18.51 32.05 -20.42
N ARG A 199 18.39 32.49 -19.16
CA ARG A 199 19.17 33.61 -18.60
C ARG A 199 20.64 33.28 -18.39
N ALA A 200 20.97 32.03 -18.09
CA ALA A 200 22.33 31.55 -17.90
C ALA A 200 23.03 31.35 -19.26
N THR A 201 22.32 30.75 -20.21
CA THR A 201 22.88 30.40 -21.52
C THR A 201 22.92 31.61 -22.46
N TRP A 202 21.94 32.53 -22.40
CA TRP A 202 21.83 33.70 -23.31
C TRP A 202 21.60 35.01 -22.53
N PRO A 203 22.63 35.59 -21.89
CA PRO A 203 22.50 36.78 -21.04
C PRO A 203 21.93 38.02 -21.75
N TRP A 204 22.16 38.17 -23.06
CA TRP A 204 21.67 39.29 -23.87
C TRP A 204 20.14 39.28 -24.08
N LEU A 205 19.51 38.10 -24.01
CA LEU A 205 18.05 37.93 -24.16
C LEU A 205 17.24 38.59 -23.02
N LYS A 206 17.92 38.96 -21.92
CA LYS A 206 17.32 39.68 -20.77
C LYS A 206 16.66 41.00 -21.16
N ARG A 207 17.11 41.66 -22.24
CA ARG A 207 16.54 42.94 -22.71
C ARG A 207 15.16 42.78 -23.35
N PHE A 208 14.87 41.63 -23.98
CA PHE A 208 13.58 41.39 -24.65
C PHE A 208 12.49 40.88 -23.68
N LEU A 209 12.86 40.07 -22.69
CA LEU A 209 11.89 39.42 -21.79
C LEU A 209 11.33 40.32 -20.67
N LYS A 210 11.90 41.53 -20.45
CA LYS A 210 11.37 42.48 -19.45
C LYS A 210 10.00 43.06 -19.80
N SER A 211 9.60 43.05 -21.08
CA SER A 211 8.30 43.57 -21.53
C SER A 211 7.13 42.65 -21.16
N THR A 212 7.36 41.32 -21.09
CA THR A 212 6.27 40.33 -20.96
C THR A 212 5.94 39.98 -19.49
N SER A 213 6.78 40.37 -18.52
CA SER A 213 6.71 39.89 -17.13
C SER A 213 5.61 40.51 -16.26
N MET A 214 4.99 41.63 -16.64
CA MET A 214 3.95 42.27 -15.79
C MET A 214 2.53 41.71 -16.00
N ASN A 215 2.25 41.01 -17.10
CA ASN A 215 0.89 40.54 -17.40
C ASN A 215 0.58 39.10 -16.97
N LEU A 216 1.58 38.31 -16.56
CA LEU A 216 1.37 36.91 -16.17
C LEU A 216 1.22 36.71 -14.65
N MET A 217 1.61 37.68 -13.82
CA MET A 217 1.43 37.60 -12.36
C MET A 217 0.00 37.92 -11.89
N SER A 218 -0.86 38.46 -12.75
CA SER A 218 -2.23 38.87 -12.41
C SER A 218 -3.31 37.83 -12.74
N ARG A 219 -2.96 36.71 -13.40
CA ARG A 219 -3.91 35.65 -13.74
C ARG A 219 -3.56 34.34 -13.03
N GLN A 220 -4.44 34.00 -12.09
CA GLN A 220 -4.74 32.66 -11.56
C GLN A 220 -3.83 32.14 -10.43
N ARG A 221 -4.12 32.60 -9.21
CA ARG A 221 -4.26 31.64 -8.09
C ARG A 221 -5.67 31.04 -8.20
N PRO A 222 -5.85 29.72 -8.39
CA PRO A 222 -7.14 29.12 -8.11
C PRO A 222 -7.39 29.28 -6.60
N ARG A 223 -8.48 29.96 -6.22
CA ARG A 223 -9.03 29.78 -4.87
C ARG A 223 -9.39 28.30 -4.78
N ALA A 224 -8.75 27.58 -3.85
CA ALA A 224 -9.32 26.35 -3.36
C ALA A 224 -10.77 26.66 -2.95
N SER A 225 -11.71 25.89 -3.47
CA SER A 225 -13.11 25.95 -3.08
C SER A 225 -13.22 25.88 -1.56
N ALA A 226 -14.08 26.74 -1.02
CA ALA A 226 -14.26 26.96 0.39
C ALA A 226 -14.47 25.64 1.16
N THR A 227 -13.52 25.31 2.03
CA THR A 227 -13.83 24.49 3.21
C THR A 227 -14.76 25.29 4.12
N PRO A 228 -15.86 24.71 4.65
CA PRO A 228 -16.71 25.43 5.58
C PRO A 228 -15.94 25.76 6.85
N ASP A 229 -15.85 27.05 7.11
CA ASP A 229 -15.68 27.76 8.38
C ASP A 229 -15.01 26.96 9.53
N ARG A 230 -13.67 27.05 9.60
CA ARG A 230 -12.93 26.68 10.82
C ARG A 230 -13.15 27.78 11.87
N ARG A 231 -14.13 27.60 12.74
CA ARG A 231 -14.07 28.24 14.06
C ARG A 231 -12.81 27.73 14.78
N PRO A 232 -11.99 28.59 15.39
CA PRO A 232 -10.87 28.12 16.18
C PRO A 232 -11.40 27.36 17.40
N CYS A 233 -11.01 26.09 17.55
CA CYS A 233 -11.20 25.37 18.79
C CYS A 233 -10.52 26.15 19.93
N PRO A 234 -11.17 26.34 21.10
CA PRO A 234 -10.50 26.94 22.24
C PRO A 234 -9.34 26.04 22.66
N ARG A 235 -8.17 26.64 22.88
CA ARG A 235 -7.02 25.96 23.51
C ARG A 235 -7.49 25.31 24.82
N PRO A 236 -7.13 24.05 25.12
CA PRO A 236 -7.34 23.52 26.46
C PRO A 236 -6.55 24.39 27.43
N ARG A 237 -7.23 24.90 28.47
CA ARG A 237 -6.61 25.64 29.57
C ARG A 237 -5.55 24.75 30.23
N PRO A 238 -4.41 25.30 30.68
CA PRO A 238 -3.49 24.52 31.50
C PRO A 238 -4.23 24.07 32.76
N CYS A 239 -4.31 22.75 32.95
CA CYS A 239 -4.81 22.17 34.20
C CYS A 239 -3.91 22.66 35.33
N LEU A 240 -4.48 23.45 36.25
CA LEU A 240 -3.89 23.68 37.55
C LEU A 240 -3.65 22.31 38.21
N ALA A 241 -2.39 22.02 38.51
CA ALA A 241 -2.00 20.87 39.31
C ALA A 241 -2.65 20.99 40.69
N THR A 242 -3.62 20.13 40.98
CA THR A 242 -4.01 19.81 42.36
C THR A 242 -2.94 18.91 42.97
N PRO A 243 -2.51 19.17 44.21
CA PRO A 243 -1.44 18.40 44.84
C PRO A 243 -1.91 16.97 45.18
N LEU A 244 -1.06 15.99 44.88
CA LEU A 244 -1.20 14.60 45.29
C LEU A 244 -1.14 14.50 46.83
N PRO A 245 -2.03 13.73 47.48
CA PRO A 245 -1.89 13.44 48.90
C PRO A 245 -0.75 12.44 49.15
N THR A 246 0.05 12.81 50.14
CA THR A 246 1.20 12.12 50.73
C THR A 246 0.89 10.72 51.28
N THR A 247 1.79 9.79 50.94
CA THR A 247 2.26 8.63 51.74
C THR A 247 1.25 7.81 52.56
N ALA A 248 0.90 6.64 52.04
CA ALA A 248 0.54 5.47 52.86
C ALA A 248 1.56 4.35 52.61
N LYS A 249 2.32 4.02 53.67
CA LYS A 249 3.27 2.90 53.74
C LYS A 249 2.53 1.57 53.57
N LEU A 250 2.86 0.77 52.55
CA LEU A 250 2.60 -0.67 52.58
C LEU A 250 3.89 -1.42 52.87
N ARG A 251 3.85 -2.17 53.98
CA ARG A 251 4.88 -3.09 54.46
C ARG A 251 5.13 -4.19 53.42
N THR A 252 6.40 -4.42 53.15
CA THR A 252 6.94 -5.61 52.51
C THR A 252 6.75 -6.83 53.40
N THR A 253 6.07 -7.87 52.90
CA THR A 253 6.18 -9.24 53.42
C THR A 253 6.69 -10.15 52.30
N THR A 254 7.89 -10.64 52.53
CA THR A 254 8.65 -11.61 51.76
C THR A 254 7.94 -12.96 51.68
N LYS A 255 7.66 -13.46 50.47
CA LYS A 255 7.64 -14.91 50.19
C LYS A 255 8.21 -15.18 48.79
N ARG A 256 9.48 -15.58 48.77
CA ARG A 256 10.12 -16.34 47.69
C ARG A 256 9.55 -17.77 47.70
N ASN A 257 9.20 -18.30 46.53
CA ASN A 257 9.69 -19.58 45.97
C ASN A 257 8.67 -20.26 45.02
N ALA A 258 9.26 -20.91 44.01
CA ALA A 258 8.73 -21.99 43.18
C ALA A 258 7.81 -21.63 41.99
N MET A 259 8.43 -21.39 40.82
CA MET A 259 7.99 -21.96 39.53
C MET A 259 8.97 -21.59 38.40
N THR A 260 10.14 -22.22 38.40
CA THR A 260 11.07 -22.24 37.26
C THR A 260 11.77 -23.59 37.19
N ARG A 261 11.03 -24.66 36.88
CA ARG A 261 11.62 -25.97 36.58
C ARG A 261 10.66 -26.95 35.92
N THR A 262 10.18 -26.62 34.73
CA THR A 262 9.61 -27.59 33.77
C THR A 262 9.73 -26.95 32.39
N TRP A 263 10.13 -27.73 31.37
CA TRP A 263 10.44 -27.34 29.97
C TRP A 263 11.92 -27.30 29.55
N ARG A 264 12.79 -28.04 30.24
CA ARG A 264 14.12 -28.40 29.69
C ARG A 264 14.48 -29.86 29.97
N GLN A 265 13.66 -30.78 29.47
CA GLN A 265 13.97 -32.22 29.39
C GLN A 265 12.99 -32.88 28.40
N ARG A 266 13.39 -32.90 27.12
CA ARG A 266 12.92 -33.81 26.04
C ARG A 266 13.67 -33.42 24.77
N ARG A 267 14.91 -33.88 24.65
CA ARG A 267 15.71 -34.06 23.41
C ARG A 267 17.08 -34.59 23.85
N THR A 268 17.13 -35.90 24.08
CA THR A 268 18.30 -36.79 24.08
C THR A 268 17.75 -38.16 24.48
N GLY A 269 17.86 -39.12 23.57
CA GLY A 269 17.15 -40.39 23.55
C GLY A 269 16.63 -40.65 22.15
#